data_AF-A0A3M2ATR2-F1
#
_entry.id   AF-A0A3M2ATR2-F1
#
_cell.length_a   1.000
_cell.length_b   1.000
_cell.length_c   1.000
_cell.angle_alpha   90.00
_cell.angle_beta   90.00
_cell.angle_gamma   90.00
#
_symmetry.space_group_name_H-M   'P 1'
#
loop_
_entity.id
_entity.type
_entity.pdbx_description
1 polymer ?
#
loop_
_entity_poly.entity_id
_entity_poly.type
_entity_poly.pdbx_seq_one_letter_code
_entity_poly.pdbx_strand_id
1 'polypeptide(L)'
;METILSYLLNLESSQIIPALKKALAYSEDTIRLYAFGAISRIEKNLNQTLHALRERLSQERLLPEEKAYLYYQIALIYYTFVHYKLADPEFRGYMLKEALENVKKSLEMKSTPEAKLLLAKIHIEMKQFDEALIHLESLMESKELNPVSYLMQLAEVYYERGDYKMVKRLIREHPEIELLLDVEANFIIRFWRGKNGNLR
;
A
#
# COMPACT_ATOMS: atom_id res chain seq x y z
N MET A 1 -15.13 3.93 -20.37
CA MET A 1 -14.39 2.76 -19.82
C MET A 1 -13.57 3.17 -18.60
N GLU A 2 -14.17 3.86 -17.62
CA GLU A 2 -13.47 4.41 -16.44
C GLU A 2 -13.86 3.71 -15.12
N THR A 3 -14.71 2.68 -15.17
CA THR A 3 -15.36 2.12 -13.96
C THR A 3 -14.70 0.88 -13.38
N ILE A 4 -13.92 0.09 -14.12
CA ILE A 4 -13.21 -1.08 -13.58
C ILE A 4 -11.80 -0.72 -13.13
N LEU A 5 -11.11 0.15 -13.89
CA LEU A 5 -9.80 0.66 -13.53
C LEU A 5 -9.84 1.53 -12.27
N SER A 6 -10.87 2.35 -12.06
CA SER A 6 -11.05 3.12 -10.82
C SER A 6 -11.43 2.22 -9.62
N TYR A 7 -12.20 1.16 -9.84
CA TYR A 7 -12.52 0.16 -8.81
C TYR A 7 -11.31 -0.70 -8.43
N LEU A 8 -10.46 -1.07 -9.40
CA LEU A 8 -9.21 -1.80 -9.17
C LEU A 8 -8.10 -0.87 -8.65
N LEU A 9 -8.12 0.42 -8.97
CA LEU A 9 -7.25 1.42 -8.36
C LEU A 9 -7.60 1.70 -6.90
N ASN A 10 -8.86 1.47 -6.53
CA ASN A 10 -9.29 1.37 -5.14
C ASN A 10 -8.84 0.07 -4.45
N LEU A 11 -7.96 -0.76 -5.04
CA LEU A 11 -7.37 -1.90 -4.32
C LEU A 11 -6.51 -1.49 -3.11
N GLU A 12 -6.02 -0.25 -3.06
CA GLU A 12 -5.38 0.27 -1.84
C GLU A 12 -6.39 0.49 -0.69
N SER A 13 -7.68 0.65 -1.00
CA SER A 13 -8.79 0.75 -0.03
C SER A 13 -9.63 -0.53 0.05
N SER A 14 -9.35 -1.52 -0.81
CA SER A 14 -10.13 -2.74 -0.93
C SER A 14 -9.65 -3.79 0.06
N GLN A 15 -10.36 -3.87 1.18
CA GLN A 15 -10.26 -4.98 2.15
C GLN A 15 -10.59 -6.36 1.53
N ILE A 16 -10.91 -6.43 0.23
CA ILE A 16 -11.28 -7.64 -0.49
C ILE A 16 -10.12 -8.64 -0.55
N ILE A 17 -8.90 -8.23 -0.92
CA ILE A 17 -7.79 -9.20 -1.02
C ILE A 17 -7.45 -9.80 0.36
N PRO A 18 -7.29 -9.00 1.43
CA PRO A 18 -7.14 -9.54 2.79
C PRO A 18 -8.29 -10.46 3.21
N ALA A 19 -9.55 -10.09 2.93
CA ALA A 19 -10.72 -10.91 3.27
C ALA A 19 -10.71 -12.25 2.53
N LEU A 20 -10.38 -12.26 1.23
CA LEU A 20 -10.25 -13.48 0.45
C LEU A 20 -9.12 -14.36 0.97
N LYS A 21 -7.96 -13.79 1.31
CA LYS A 21 -6.85 -14.53 1.92
C LYS A 21 -7.25 -15.16 3.26
N LYS A 22 -8.00 -14.45 4.11
CA LYS A 22 -8.57 -15.01 5.35
C LYS A 22 -9.54 -16.18 5.07
N ALA A 23 -10.38 -16.05 4.06
CA ALA A 23 -11.35 -17.07 3.67
C ALA A 23 -10.71 -18.40 3.22
N LEU A 24 -9.43 -18.40 2.79
CA LEU A 24 -8.69 -19.62 2.48
C LEU A 24 -8.43 -20.50 3.72
N ALA A 25 -8.49 -19.95 4.92
CA ALA A 25 -8.29 -20.70 6.17
C ALA A 25 -9.58 -21.27 6.75
N TYR A 26 -10.74 -21.01 6.15
CA TYR A 26 -12.03 -21.44 6.69
C TYR A 26 -12.23 -22.95 6.49
N SER A 27 -12.94 -23.60 7.41
CA SER A 27 -13.20 -25.05 7.38
C SER A 27 -14.05 -25.49 6.18
N GLU A 28 -14.92 -24.60 5.68
CA GLU A 28 -15.84 -24.87 4.57
C GLU A 28 -15.14 -24.87 3.20
N ASP A 29 -15.19 -26.01 2.50
CA ASP A 29 -14.55 -26.21 1.20
C ASP A 29 -15.05 -25.22 0.14
N THR A 30 -16.35 -24.95 0.10
CA THR A 30 -16.98 -24.03 -0.87
C THR A 30 -16.45 -22.60 -0.71
N ILE A 31 -16.24 -22.15 0.54
CA ILE A 31 -15.70 -20.82 0.83
C ILE A 31 -14.26 -20.72 0.35
N ARG A 32 -13.44 -21.73 0.66
CA ARG A 32 -12.05 -21.78 0.19
C ARG A 32 -11.98 -21.79 -1.34
N LEU A 33 -12.77 -22.64 -1.99
CA LEU A 33 -12.78 -22.76 -3.46
C LEU A 33 -13.19 -21.44 -4.14
N TYR A 34 -14.20 -20.76 -3.59
CA TYR A 34 -14.58 -19.43 -4.08
C TYR A 34 -13.44 -18.43 -3.91
N ALA A 35 -12.79 -18.39 -2.74
CA ALA A 35 -11.69 -17.50 -2.46
C ALA A 35 -10.48 -17.75 -3.39
N PHE A 36 -10.12 -19.01 -3.62
CA PHE A 36 -9.10 -19.40 -4.61
C PHE A 36 -9.46 -18.87 -6.00
N GLY A 37 -10.67 -19.16 -6.48
CA GLY A 37 -11.12 -18.69 -7.80
C GLY A 37 -11.14 -17.16 -7.92
N ALA A 38 -11.48 -16.44 -6.84
CA ALA A 38 -11.46 -14.99 -6.82
C ALA A 38 -10.04 -14.42 -6.87
N ILE A 39 -9.11 -14.98 -6.08
CA ILE A 39 -7.69 -14.59 -6.08
C ILE A 39 -7.06 -14.83 -7.45
N SER A 40 -7.28 -16.00 -8.06
CA SER A 40 -6.74 -16.29 -9.40
C SER A 40 -7.29 -15.35 -10.48
N ARG A 41 -8.54 -14.92 -10.37
CA ARG A 41 -9.10 -13.89 -11.27
C ARG A 41 -8.43 -12.53 -11.07
N ILE A 42 -8.17 -12.14 -9.83
CA ILE A 42 -7.46 -10.90 -9.50
C ILE A 42 -6.05 -10.93 -10.11
N GLU A 43 -5.29 -11.99 -9.87
CA GLU A 43 -3.94 -12.17 -10.42
C GLU A 43 -3.94 -12.11 -11.95
N LYS A 44 -4.89 -12.78 -12.60
CA LYS A 44 -5.04 -12.73 -14.06
C LYS A 44 -5.32 -11.30 -14.55
N ASN A 45 -6.24 -10.58 -13.90
CA ASN A 45 -6.60 -9.22 -14.28
C ASN A 45 -5.44 -8.23 -14.07
N LEU A 46 -4.68 -8.37 -12.97
CA LEU A 46 -3.49 -7.57 -12.70
C LEU A 46 -2.42 -7.79 -13.78
N ASN A 47 -2.15 -9.04 -14.16
CA ASN A 47 -1.21 -9.35 -15.24
C ASN A 47 -1.66 -8.78 -16.59
N GLN A 48 -2.93 -8.95 -16.96
CA GLN A 48 -3.48 -8.39 -18.20
C GLN A 48 -3.38 -6.86 -18.24
N THR A 49 -3.66 -6.20 -17.11
CA THR A 49 -3.55 -4.75 -16.99
C THR A 49 -2.10 -4.30 -17.08
N LEU A 50 -1.18 -5.00 -16.43
CA LEU A 50 0.26 -4.74 -16.52
C LEU A 50 0.77 -4.83 -17.96
N HIS A 51 0.34 -5.83 -18.72
CA HIS A 51 0.66 -5.95 -20.14
C HIS A 51 0.12 -4.76 -20.95
N ALA A 52 -1.17 -4.41 -20.80
CA ALA A 52 -1.78 -3.29 -21.51
C ALA A 52 -1.12 -1.94 -21.17
N LEU A 53 -0.73 -1.72 -19.91
CA LEU A 53 -0.01 -0.52 -19.49
C LEU A 53 1.37 -0.41 -20.14
N ARG A 54 2.10 -1.52 -20.23
CA ARG A 54 3.41 -1.58 -20.90
C ARG A 54 3.31 -1.32 -22.40
N GLU A 55 2.31 -1.90 -23.05
CA GLU A 55 2.01 -1.60 -24.46
C GLU A 55 1.68 -0.13 -24.67
N ARG A 56 0.85 0.47 -23.82
CA ARG A 56 0.54 1.89 -23.90
C ARG A 56 1.79 2.75 -23.69
N LEU A 57 2.62 2.41 -22.71
CA LEU A 57 3.86 3.14 -22.41
C LEU A 57 4.86 3.15 -23.57
N SER A 58 4.82 2.13 -24.44
CA SER A 58 5.66 2.05 -25.65
C SER A 58 5.27 3.03 -26.77
N GLN A 59 4.14 3.73 -26.64
CA GLN A 59 3.68 4.68 -27.64
C GLN A 59 4.48 5.99 -27.59
N GLU A 60 4.98 6.44 -28.75
CA GLU A 60 5.89 7.59 -28.86
C GLU A 60 5.26 8.95 -28.48
N ARG A 61 3.92 9.08 -28.52
CA ARG A 61 3.20 10.37 -28.42
C ARG A 61 2.68 10.72 -27.02
N LEU A 62 3.06 9.98 -25.98
CA LEU A 62 2.59 10.24 -24.61
C LEU A 62 3.22 11.50 -24.01
N LEU A 63 2.38 12.33 -23.38
CA LEU A 63 2.84 13.46 -22.60
C LEU A 63 3.57 12.98 -21.33
N PRO A 64 4.48 13.80 -20.74
CA PRO A 64 5.18 13.44 -19.50
C PRO A 64 4.24 13.03 -18.37
N GLU A 65 3.11 13.72 -18.19
CA GLU A 65 2.12 13.43 -17.16
C GLU A 65 1.44 12.07 -17.38
N GLU A 66 1.17 11.72 -18.63
CA GLU A 66 0.62 10.41 -18.98
C GLU A 66 1.63 9.31 -18.72
N LYS A 67 2.90 9.51 -19.10
CA LYS A 67 3.99 8.58 -18.78
C LYS A 67 4.14 8.41 -17.27
N ALA A 68 4.11 9.51 -16.52
CA ALA A 68 4.17 9.49 -15.06
C ALA A 68 3.07 8.61 -14.46
N TYR A 69 1.83 8.79 -14.94
CA TYR A 69 0.70 7.99 -14.51
C TYR A 69 0.87 6.51 -14.86
N LEU A 70 1.28 6.17 -16.07
CA LEU A 70 1.48 4.76 -16.47
C LEU A 70 2.58 4.08 -15.64
N TYR A 71 3.71 4.76 -15.41
CA TYR A 71 4.77 4.27 -14.54
C TYR A 71 4.28 4.04 -13.10
N TYR A 72 3.49 4.97 -12.55
CA TYR A 72 2.88 4.81 -11.23
C TYR A 72 1.96 3.58 -11.18
N GLN A 73 1.10 3.39 -12.19
CA GLN A 73 0.19 2.24 -12.26
C GLN A 73 0.95 0.91 -12.33
N ILE A 74 2.01 0.84 -13.13
CA ILE A 74 2.87 -0.34 -13.22
C ILE A 74 3.52 -0.64 -11.86
N ALA A 75 4.06 0.39 -11.20
CA ALA A 75 4.66 0.24 -9.88
C ALA A 75 3.66 -0.26 -8.85
N LEU A 76 2.45 0.29 -8.87
CA LEU A 76 1.37 -0.09 -7.95
C LEU A 76 0.97 -1.55 -8.12
N ILE A 77 0.90 -2.06 -9.35
CA ILE A 77 0.61 -3.48 -9.60
C ILE A 77 1.71 -4.37 -9.02
N TYR A 78 2.98 -4.05 -9.27
CA TYR A 78 4.10 -4.83 -8.72
C TYR A 78 4.12 -4.80 -7.19
N TYR A 79 3.90 -3.64 -6.59
CA TYR A 79 3.75 -3.50 -5.15
C TYR A 79 2.58 -4.34 -4.63
N THR A 80 1.42 -4.32 -5.30
CA THR A 80 0.22 -5.10 -4.94
C THR A 80 0.51 -6.60 -4.91
N PHE A 81 1.25 -7.13 -5.88
CA PHE A 81 1.65 -8.54 -5.88
C PHE A 81 2.46 -8.92 -4.64
N VAL A 82 3.40 -8.05 -4.24
CA VAL A 82 4.28 -8.26 -3.09
C VAL A 82 3.50 -8.12 -1.79
N HIS A 83 2.83 -6.99 -1.60
CA HIS A 83 2.14 -6.62 -0.37
C HIS A 83 1.08 -7.65 0.02
N TYR A 84 0.31 -8.13 -0.97
CA TYR A 84 -0.73 -9.13 -0.74
C TYR A 84 -0.28 -10.59 -0.96
N LYS A 85 1.01 -10.82 -1.19
CA LYS A 85 1.58 -12.17 -1.40
C LYS A 85 0.80 -12.96 -2.47
N LEU A 86 0.58 -12.31 -3.61
CA LEU A 86 -0.11 -12.89 -4.78
C LEU A 86 0.86 -13.54 -5.76
N ALA A 87 2.16 -13.32 -5.60
CA ALA A 87 3.20 -13.95 -6.38
C ALA A 87 3.96 -14.98 -5.55
N ASP A 88 4.60 -15.94 -6.22
CA ASP A 88 5.48 -16.88 -5.56
C ASP A 88 6.63 -16.14 -4.85
N PRO A 89 7.03 -16.55 -3.63
CA PRO A 89 8.03 -15.85 -2.83
C PRO A 89 9.36 -15.61 -3.56
N GLU A 90 9.75 -16.51 -4.47
CA GLU A 90 10.98 -16.43 -5.25
C GLU A 90 11.01 -15.20 -6.18
N PHE A 91 9.84 -14.74 -6.63
CA PHE A 91 9.73 -13.55 -7.49
C PHE A 91 9.62 -12.24 -6.71
N ARG A 92 9.48 -12.28 -5.38
CA ARG A 92 9.29 -11.09 -4.55
C ARG A 92 10.38 -10.03 -4.77
N GLY A 93 11.65 -10.46 -4.81
CA GLY A 93 12.79 -9.55 -5.00
C GLY A 93 12.75 -8.82 -6.35
N TYR A 94 12.43 -9.57 -7.42
CA TYR A 94 12.26 -8.99 -8.76
C TYR A 94 11.10 -8.00 -8.80
N MET A 95 9.94 -8.37 -8.23
CA MET A 95 8.76 -7.50 -8.24
C MET A 95 8.97 -6.21 -7.44
N LEU A 96 9.64 -6.27 -6.29
CA LEU A 96 10.00 -5.05 -5.54
C LEU A 96 10.93 -4.14 -6.32
N LYS A 97 11.91 -4.72 -7.03
CA LYS A 97 12.81 -3.94 -7.89
C LYS A 97 12.03 -3.25 -9.01
N GLU A 98 11.14 -3.96 -9.70
CA GLU A 98 10.28 -3.38 -10.73
C GLU A 98 9.37 -2.29 -10.16
N ALA A 99 8.77 -2.49 -8.97
CA ALA A 99 7.96 -1.47 -8.31
C ALA A 99 8.78 -0.20 -8.05
N LEU A 100 9.98 -0.35 -7.48
CA LEU A 100 10.87 0.75 -7.15
C LEU A 100 11.33 1.53 -8.39
N GLU A 101 11.74 0.83 -9.45
CA GLU A 101 12.20 1.48 -10.68
C GLU A 101 11.08 2.26 -11.38
N ASN A 102 9.87 1.68 -11.44
CA ASN A 102 8.75 2.33 -12.08
C ASN A 102 8.23 3.53 -11.26
N VAL A 103 8.15 3.44 -9.93
CA VAL A 103 7.70 4.60 -9.12
C VAL A 103 8.70 5.76 -9.18
N LYS A 104 10.00 5.47 -9.26
CA LYS A 104 11.03 6.50 -9.47
C LYS A 104 10.88 7.20 -10.82
N LYS A 105 10.70 6.44 -11.90
CA LYS A 105 10.41 7.01 -13.23
C LYS A 105 9.13 7.84 -13.23
N SER A 106 8.10 7.42 -12.48
CA SER A 106 6.89 8.22 -12.32
C SER A 106 7.19 9.58 -11.69
N LEU A 107 7.92 9.57 -10.56
CA LEU A 107 8.28 10.78 -9.81
C LEU A 107 9.23 11.72 -10.58
N GLU A 108 10.12 11.17 -11.42
CA GLU A 108 10.98 11.95 -12.34
C GLU A 108 10.16 12.72 -13.37
N MET A 109 9.07 12.13 -13.87
CA MET A 109 8.19 12.75 -14.86
C MET A 109 7.21 13.74 -14.20
N LYS A 110 6.64 13.35 -13.05
CA LYS A 110 5.76 14.19 -12.24
C LYS A 110 5.77 13.72 -10.79
N SER A 111 6.24 14.57 -9.89
CA SER A 111 6.16 14.32 -8.46
C SER A 111 4.72 14.49 -7.95
N THR A 112 4.05 13.38 -7.61
CA THR A 112 2.74 13.42 -6.94
C THR A 112 2.80 12.82 -5.52
N PRO A 113 1.92 13.25 -4.60
CA PRO A 113 1.84 12.69 -3.25
C PRO A 113 1.58 11.17 -3.23
N GLU A 114 0.75 10.66 -4.14
CA GLU A 114 0.44 9.23 -4.24
C GLU A 114 1.66 8.41 -4.64
N ALA A 115 2.44 8.88 -5.62
CA ALA A 115 3.66 8.22 -6.05
C ALA A 115 4.74 8.26 -4.95
N LYS A 116 4.82 9.35 -4.18
CA LYS A 116 5.70 9.43 -2.99
C LYS A 116 5.28 8.45 -1.90
N LEU A 117 3.99 8.34 -1.62
CA LEU A 117 3.46 7.37 -0.66
C LEU A 117 3.76 5.94 -1.11
N LEU A 118 3.56 5.63 -2.39
CA LEU A 118 3.89 4.32 -2.94
C LEU A 118 5.40 4.01 -2.81
N LEU A 119 6.26 4.99 -3.09
CA LEU A 119 7.71 4.84 -2.90
C LEU A 119 8.05 4.54 -1.43
N ALA A 120 7.45 5.23 -0.48
CA ALA A 120 7.64 4.93 0.94
C ALA A 120 7.20 3.50 1.29
N LYS A 121 6.01 3.07 0.85
CA LYS A 121 5.51 1.71 1.05
C LYS A 121 6.45 0.64 0.48
N ILE A 122 7.02 0.88 -0.71
CA ILE A 122 8.02 -0.01 -1.31
C ILE A 122 9.28 -0.09 -0.45
N HIS A 123 9.76 1.05 0.07
CA HIS A 123 10.89 1.06 1.00
C HIS A 123 10.60 0.29 2.30
N ILE A 124 9.38 0.39 2.85
CA ILE A 124 8.94 -0.40 4.01
C ILE A 124 9.03 -1.90 3.72
N GLU A 125 8.49 -2.35 2.58
CA GLU A 125 8.57 -3.76 2.14
C GLU A 125 10.02 -4.23 1.93
N MET A 126 10.93 -3.32 1.61
CA MET A 126 12.37 -3.54 1.49
C MET A 126 13.13 -3.40 2.83
N LYS A 127 12.44 -3.08 3.93
CA LYS A 127 13.01 -2.78 5.26
C LYS A 127 13.99 -1.59 5.27
N GLN A 128 13.82 -0.69 4.32
CA GLN A 128 14.56 0.56 4.14
C GLN A 128 13.84 1.69 4.87
N PHE A 129 13.85 1.62 6.19
CA PHE A 129 13.02 2.47 7.05
C PHE A 129 13.44 3.95 7.05
N ASP A 130 14.73 4.24 6.92
CA ASP A 130 15.23 5.62 6.85
C ASP A 130 14.75 6.31 5.56
N GLU A 131 14.83 5.61 4.43
CA GLU A 131 14.33 6.09 3.14
C GLU A 131 12.82 6.27 3.15
N ALA A 132 12.08 5.33 3.74
CA ALA A 132 10.63 5.44 3.90
C ALA A 132 10.23 6.69 4.68
N LEU A 133 10.92 7.01 5.77
CA LEU A 133 10.64 8.19 6.59
C LEU A 133 10.82 9.49 5.83
N ILE A 134 11.91 9.64 5.06
CA ILE A 134 12.15 10.85 4.26
C ILE A 134 10.94 11.15 3.36
N HIS A 135 10.40 10.12 2.71
CA HIS A 135 9.25 10.28 1.83
C HIS A 135 7.96 10.54 2.59
N LEU A 136 7.69 9.81 3.68
CA LEU A 136 6.48 9.96 4.48
C LEU A 136 6.42 11.31 5.20
N GLU A 137 7.53 11.79 5.75
CA GLU A 137 7.59 13.08 6.41
C GLU A 137 7.33 14.22 5.42
N SER A 138 7.82 14.10 4.18
CA SER A 138 7.51 15.07 3.14
C SER A 138 6.02 15.13 2.76
N LEU A 139 5.22 14.11 3.09
CA LEU A 139 3.78 14.10 2.85
C LEU A 139 2.99 14.87 3.92
N MET A 140 3.58 15.13 5.09
CA MET A 140 2.91 15.87 6.17
C MET A 140 2.58 17.32 5.77
N GLU A 141 3.33 17.87 4.80
CA GLU A 141 3.11 19.20 4.26
C GLU A 141 2.07 19.23 3.12
N SER A 142 1.67 18.06 2.60
CA SER A 142 0.73 17.96 1.49
C SER A 142 -0.72 18.11 1.95
N LYS A 143 -1.48 18.96 1.26
CA LYS A 143 -2.94 19.10 1.43
C LYS A 143 -3.75 18.23 0.48
N GLU A 144 -3.09 17.58 -0.48
CA GLU A 144 -3.72 16.82 -1.57
C GLU A 144 -4.03 15.37 -1.15
N LEU A 145 -3.32 14.86 -0.15
CA LEU A 145 -3.50 13.49 0.33
C LEU A 145 -4.25 13.48 1.67
N ASN A 146 -5.14 12.50 1.85
CA ASN A 146 -5.74 12.25 3.15
C ASN A 146 -4.62 11.87 4.15
N PRO A 147 -4.44 12.60 5.27
CA PRO A 147 -3.38 12.34 6.25
C PRO A 147 -3.33 10.89 6.74
N VAL A 148 -4.52 10.32 6.93
CA VAL A 148 -4.77 8.90 7.22
C VAL A 148 -3.88 7.94 6.42
N SER A 149 -3.73 8.18 5.11
CA SER A 149 -3.08 7.25 4.19
C SER A 149 -1.57 7.11 4.39
N TYR A 150 -0.91 8.13 4.97
CA TYR A 150 0.53 8.10 5.27
C TYR A 150 0.83 8.00 6.77
N LEU A 151 -0.08 8.46 7.65
CA LEU A 151 0.14 8.43 9.10
C LEU A 151 0.26 7.00 9.65
N MET A 152 -0.52 6.05 9.12
CA MET A 152 -0.38 4.64 9.50
C MET A 152 0.99 4.08 9.11
N GLN A 153 1.47 4.43 7.92
CA GLN A 153 2.78 3.99 7.43
C GLN A 153 3.91 4.59 8.28
N LEU A 154 3.80 5.87 8.69
CA LEU A 154 4.72 6.50 9.63
C LEU A 154 4.74 5.78 10.98
N ALA A 155 3.56 5.44 11.52
CA ALA A 155 3.45 4.72 12.79
C ALA A 155 4.14 3.34 12.71
N GLU A 156 3.90 2.60 11.61
CA GLU A 156 4.52 1.31 11.34
C GLU A 156 6.05 1.43 11.28
N VAL A 157 6.57 2.41 10.54
CA VAL A 157 8.02 2.61 10.44
C VAL A 157 8.66 2.96 11.78
N TYR A 158 8.06 3.86 12.56
CA TYR A 158 8.58 4.17 13.90
C TYR A 158 8.54 2.96 14.83
N TYR A 159 7.48 2.14 14.75
CA TYR A 159 7.35 0.92 15.54
C TYR A 159 8.43 -0.10 15.19
N GLU A 160 8.64 -0.38 13.90
CA GLU A 160 9.66 -1.32 13.40
C GLU A 160 11.08 -0.88 13.77
N ARG A 161 11.32 0.44 13.84
CA ARG A 161 12.59 1.01 14.33
C ARG A 161 12.75 0.96 15.86
N GLY A 162 11.71 0.57 16.60
CA GLY A 162 11.69 0.62 18.06
C GLY A 162 11.55 2.04 18.64
N ASP A 163 11.22 3.04 17.82
CA ASP A 163 10.99 4.42 18.28
C ASP A 163 9.55 4.59 18.78
N TYR A 164 9.26 3.91 19.88
CA TYR A 164 7.95 3.94 20.52
C TYR A 164 7.55 5.32 21.05
N LYS A 165 8.54 6.20 21.31
CA LYS A 165 8.27 7.59 21.71
C LYS A 165 7.61 8.34 20.56
N MET A 166 8.10 8.15 19.35
CA MET A 166 7.54 8.75 18.14
C MET A 166 6.17 8.17 17.81
N VAL A 167 5.97 6.86 17.92
CA VAL A 167 4.64 6.22 17.77
C VAL A 167 3.61 6.86 18.71
N LYS A 168 3.96 6.99 19.99
CA LYS A 168 3.09 7.60 21.00
C LYS A 168 2.78 9.06 20.69
N ARG A 169 3.79 9.82 20.25
CA ARG A 169 3.63 11.23 19.87
C ARG A 169 2.68 11.36 18.68
N LEU A 170 2.89 10.56 17.63
CA LEU A 170 2.09 10.54 16.42
C LEU A 170 0.61 10.25 16.71
N ILE A 171 0.30 9.21 17.49
CA ILE A 171 -1.09 8.86 17.88
C ILE A 171 -1.77 9.96 18.72
N ARG A 172 -0.99 10.72 19.50
CA ARG A 172 -1.52 11.82 20.33
C ARG A 172 -1.80 13.06 19.49
N GLU A 173 -0.91 13.38 18.56
CA GLU A 173 -1.00 14.58 17.72
C GLU A 173 -1.98 14.40 16.57
N HIS A 174 -2.22 13.15 16.14
CA HIS A 174 -3.11 12.80 15.05
C HIS A 174 -4.19 11.80 15.50
N PRO A 175 -5.22 12.25 16.24
CA PRO A 175 -6.31 11.39 16.70
C PRO A 175 -7.11 10.73 15.56
N GLU A 176 -7.05 11.28 14.33
CA GLU A 176 -7.65 10.70 13.12
C GLU A 176 -7.14 9.28 12.80
N ILE A 177 -5.95 8.90 13.30
CA ILE A 177 -5.42 7.54 13.20
C ILE A 177 -6.38 6.52 13.88
N GLU A 178 -7.13 6.94 14.89
CA GLU A 178 -8.09 6.07 15.60
C GLU A 178 -9.26 5.63 14.73
N LEU A 179 -9.65 6.42 13.73
CA LEU A 179 -10.78 6.10 12.85
C LEU A 179 -10.46 4.94 11.88
N LEU A 180 -9.21 4.48 11.86
CA LEU A 180 -8.67 3.51 10.90
C LEU A 180 -8.39 2.15 11.50
N LEU A 181 -8.28 2.09 12.82
CA LEU A 181 -8.06 0.85 13.53
C LEU A 181 -9.42 0.18 13.74
N ASP A 182 -9.49 -1.10 13.40
CA ASP A 182 -10.68 -1.92 13.67
C ASP A 182 -11.09 -1.76 15.13
N VAL A 183 -12.37 -1.91 15.45
CA VAL A 183 -12.89 -1.73 16.82
C VAL A 183 -12.11 -2.61 17.80
N GLU A 184 -11.62 -3.74 17.32
CA GLU A 184 -10.76 -4.70 18.02
C GLU A 184 -9.36 -4.17 18.36
N ALA A 185 -8.81 -3.22 17.60
CA ALA A 185 -7.51 -2.60 17.83
C ALA A 185 -7.55 -1.37 18.76
N ASN A 186 -8.74 -1.00 19.26
CA ASN A 186 -8.91 0.11 20.23
C ASN A 186 -8.08 -0.06 21.52
N PHE A 187 -7.76 -1.29 21.94
CA PHE A 187 -6.93 -1.50 23.12
C PHE A 187 -5.48 -1.03 22.92
N ILE A 188 -4.94 -1.17 21.69
CA ILE A 188 -3.58 -0.75 21.32
C ILE A 188 -3.48 0.77 21.44
N ILE A 189 -4.50 1.48 20.97
CA ILE A 189 -4.58 2.93 21.08
C ILE A 189 -4.61 3.38 22.56
N ARG A 190 -5.44 2.75 23.40
CA ARG A 190 -5.54 3.08 24.83
C ARG A 190 -4.23 2.85 25.56
N PHE A 191 -3.52 1.78 25.21
CA PHE A 191 -2.18 1.48 25.70
C PHE A 191 -1.21 2.63 25.39
N TRP A 192 -1.10 3.03 24.12
CA TRP A 192 -0.16 4.09 23.71
C TRP A 192 -0.52 5.47 24.27
N ARG A 193 -1.82 5.78 24.45
CA ARG A 193 -2.27 7.02 25.09
C ARG A 193 -2.02 7.06 26.60
N GLY A 194 -1.64 5.94 27.22
CA GLY A 194 -1.46 5.87 28.67
C GLY A 194 -2.78 5.89 29.45
N LYS A 195 -3.90 5.50 28.80
CA LYS A 195 -5.23 5.40 29.43
C LYS A 195 -5.56 4.01 29.99
N ASN A 196 -4.55 3.16 30.17
CA ASN A 196 -4.72 1.98 31.03
C ASN A 196 -4.48 2.40 32.48
N GLY A 197 -5.57 2.74 33.16
CA GLY A 197 -5.65 2.43 34.58
C GLY A 197 -5.38 0.93 34.75
N ASN A 198 -4.47 0.61 35.67
CA ASN A 198 -4.27 -0.68 36.32
C ASN A 198 -4.85 -1.90 35.59
N LEU A 199 -4.05 -2.53 34.73
CA LEU A 199 -4.19 -3.95 34.46
C LEU A 199 -3.52 -4.69 35.63
N ARG A 200 -4.32 -5.00 36.65
CA ARG A 200 -4.06 -6.10 37.59
C ARG A 200 -4.69 -7.37 37.05
#